data_AF-A0A8D9AC29-F1
#
_entry.id   AF-A0A8D9AC29-F1
#
_cell.length_a   1.000
_cell.length_b   1.000
_cell.length_c   1.000
_cell.angle_alpha   90.00
_cell.angle_beta   90.00
_cell.angle_gamma   90.00
#
_symmetry.space_group_name_H-M   'P 1'
#
loop_
_entity.id
_entity.type
_entity.pdbx_description
1 polymer ?
#
loop_
_entity_poly.entity_id
_entity_poly.type
_entity_poly.pdbx_seq_one_letter_code
_entity_poly.pdbx_strand_id
1 'polypeptide(L)'
;MKSAFILFVGFLGVHFQNAFAFFGANTYRTFSFSRPTDLSFAIDENTVHWDSSQKVSTTRNEIYLPDSTYKSFNKVCFPEHGGTHLDAPSYITKNGRRVADIPIDSLIESGKEPRFFLFK
;
A
#
# COMPACT_ATOMS: atom_id res chain seq x y z
N MET A 1 45.22 40.17 1.33
CA MET A 1 44.45 39.54 0.23
C MET A 1 44.11 38.06 0.46
N LYS A 2 45.00 37.23 1.04
CA LYS A 2 44.71 35.80 1.30
C LYS A 2 43.62 35.54 2.37
N SER A 3 43.51 36.43 3.37
CA SER A 3 42.52 36.32 4.47
C SER A 3 41.06 36.52 4.01
N ALA A 4 40.80 37.48 3.11
CA ALA A 4 39.45 37.75 2.62
C ALA A 4 38.88 36.64 1.71
N PHE A 5 39.74 35.92 0.99
CA PHE A 5 39.34 34.80 0.13
C PHE A 5 38.88 33.58 0.94
N ILE A 6 39.54 33.32 2.08
CA ILE A 6 39.17 32.20 2.98
C ILE A 6 37.82 32.46 3.64
N LEU A 7 37.55 33.71 4.06
CA LEU A 7 36.25 34.11 4.60
C LEU A 7 35.12 34.01 3.56
N PHE A 8 35.38 34.37 2.30
CA PHE A 8 34.40 34.29 1.21
C PHE A 8 34.05 32.84 0.83
N VAL A 9 35.05 31.96 0.74
CA VAL A 9 34.84 30.51 0.48
C VAL A 9 34.15 29.82 1.67
N GLY A 10 34.49 30.21 2.91
CA GLY A 10 33.80 29.75 4.12
C GLY A 10 32.33 30.14 4.14
N PHE A 11 31.99 31.38 3.75
CA PHE A 11 30.61 31.85 3.69
C PHE A 11 29.80 31.11 2.62
N LEU A 12 30.37 30.87 1.43
CA LEU A 12 29.71 30.10 0.37
C LEU A 12 29.49 28.62 0.76
N GLY A 13 30.45 28.01 1.48
CA GLY A 13 30.36 26.62 1.95
C GLY A 13 29.26 26.41 3.00
N VAL A 14 29.07 27.37 3.91
CA VAL A 14 28.01 27.33 4.92
C VAL A 14 26.62 27.51 4.30
N HIS A 15 26.49 28.29 3.22
CA HIS A 15 25.22 28.37 2.49
C HIS A 15 24.90 27.10 1.67
N PHE A 16 25.92 26.39 1.17
CA PHE A 16 25.71 25.13 0.43
C PHE A 16 25.26 23.97 1.33
N GLN A 17 25.73 23.91 2.58
CA GLN A 17 25.29 22.89 3.55
C GLN A 17 23.83 23.12 4.01
N ASN A 18 23.41 24.37 4.14
CA ASN A 18 22.04 24.69 4.54
C ASN A 18 20.99 24.45 3.44
N ALA A 19 21.39 24.49 2.16
CA ALA A 19 20.48 24.18 1.04
C ALA A 19 20.14 22.68 0.93
N PHE A 20 21.05 21.78 1.33
CA PHE A 20 20.82 20.33 1.26
C PHE A 20 19.95 19.78 2.40
N ALA A 21 19.95 20.43 3.55
CA ALA A 21 19.14 20.02 4.70
C ALA A 21 17.62 20.26 4.49
N PHE A 22 17.24 21.17 3.60
CA PHE A 22 15.82 21.46 3.32
C PHE A 22 15.17 20.53 2.27
N PHE A 23 15.94 19.80 1.47
CA PHE A 23 15.42 18.87 0.45
C PHE A 23 15.36 17.40 0.92
N GLY A 24 15.91 17.07 2.09
CA GLY A 24 16.07 15.69 2.55
C GLY A 24 15.11 15.22 3.66
N ALA A 25 14.27 16.10 4.20
CA ALA A 25 13.34 15.72 5.26
C ALA A 25 12.08 15.07 4.67
N ASN A 26 12.19 13.81 4.25
CA ASN A 26 11.02 12.94 4.10
C ASN A 26 10.40 12.77 5.49
N THR A 27 9.43 13.61 5.82
CA THR A 27 8.63 13.46 7.04
C THR A 27 7.74 12.24 6.89
N TYR A 28 8.21 11.08 7.34
CA TYR A 28 7.38 9.87 7.41
C TYR A 28 6.22 10.12 8.36
N ARG A 29 4.99 10.06 7.85
CA ARG A 29 3.79 10.12 8.69
C ARG A 29 3.69 8.82 9.48
N THR A 30 3.84 8.90 10.80
CA THR A 30 3.61 7.76 11.69
C THR A 30 2.16 7.78 12.13
N PHE A 31 1.44 6.69 11.89
CA PHE A 31 0.07 6.47 12.39
C PHE A 31 0.11 5.49 13.56
N SER A 32 -0.57 5.82 14.66
CA SER A 32 -0.74 4.93 15.80
C SER A 32 -2.22 4.57 15.93
N PHE A 33 -2.54 3.30 15.67
CA PHE A 33 -3.90 2.76 15.84
C PHE A 33 -4.03 2.18 17.24
N SER A 34 -4.77 2.84 18.13
CA SER A 34 -4.97 2.36 19.51
C SER A 34 -5.85 1.12 19.59
N ARG A 35 -6.73 0.92 18.61
CA ARG A 35 -7.59 -0.26 18.43
C ARG A 35 -7.86 -0.46 16.94
N PRO A 36 -7.14 -1.35 16.24
CA PRO A 36 -7.52 -1.73 14.89
C PRO A 36 -8.90 -2.41 14.92
N THR A 37 -9.78 -2.01 14.01
CA THR A 37 -11.10 -2.62 13.81
C THR A 37 -11.09 -3.30 12.45
N ASP A 38 -11.50 -4.56 12.40
CA ASP A 38 -11.66 -5.28 11.15
C ASP A 38 -12.90 -4.75 10.39
N LEU A 39 -12.69 -4.34 9.14
CA LEU A 39 -13.76 -3.85 8.26
C LEU A 39 -14.04 -4.83 7.11
N SER A 40 -13.51 -6.05 7.17
CA SER A 40 -13.61 -7.06 6.12
C SER A 40 -14.58 -8.19 6.47
N PHE A 41 -15.10 -8.84 5.44
CA PHE A 41 -15.70 -10.17 5.53
C PHE A 41 -14.69 -11.26 5.13
N ALA A 42 -14.91 -12.48 5.61
CA ALA A 42 -14.13 -13.64 5.19
C ALA A 42 -14.34 -13.92 3.69
N ILE A 43 -13.29 -14.42 3.02
CA ILE A 43 -13.32 -14.83 1.62
C ILE A 43 -13.36 -16.37 1.55
N ASP A 44 -14.41 -16.89 0.92
CA ASP A 44 -14.66 -18.31 0.67
C ASP A 44 -15.57 -18.53 -0.56
N GLU A 45 -15.91 -19.78 -0.87
CA GLU A 45 -16.81 -20.14 -1.98
C GLU A 45 -18.22 -19.55 -1.93
N ASN A 46 -18.64 -19.01 -0.78
CA ASN A 46 -19.94 -18.35 -0.57
C ASN A 46 -19.82 -16.82 -0.62
N THR A 47 -18.63 -16.28 -0.89
CA THR A 47 -18.44 -14.84 -1.02
C THR A 47 -19.35 -14.27 -2.09
N VAL A 48 -20.02 -13.17 -1.75
CA VAL A 48 -20.92 -12.50 -2.68
C VAL A 48 -20.10 -11.70 -3.69
N HIS A 49 -20.53 -11.79 -4.95
CA HIS A 49 -19.96 -11.08 -6.09
C HIS A 49 -21.07 -10.41 -6.88
N TRP A 50 -20.75 -9.31 -7.57
CA TRP A 50 -21.72 -8.67 -8.46
C TRP A 50 -22.05 -9.56 -9.67
N ASP A 51 -21.06 -10.28 -10.18
CA ASP A 51 -21.20 -11.28 -11.24
C ASP A 51 -21.27 -12.69 -10.63
N SER A 52 -22.48 -13.27 -10.64
CA SER A 52 -22.74 -14.60 -10.07
C SER A 52 -22.09 -15.75 -10.83
N SER A 53 -21.53 -15.51 -12.01
CA SER A 53 -20.74 -16.50 -12.75
C SER A 53 -19.32 -16.66 -12.18
N GLN A 54 -18.81 -15.65 -11.47
CA GLN A 54 -17.50 -15.67 -10.84
C GLN A 54 -17.58 -16.30 -9.45
N LYS A 55 -16.59 -17.14 -9.12
CA LYS A 55 -16.53 -17.83 -7.84
C LYS A 55 -15.13 -17.83 -7.27
N VAL A 56 -15.05 -17.81 -5.96
CA VAL A 56 -13.83 -18.13 -5.23
C VAL A 56 -13.58 -19.63 -5.34
N SER A 57 -12.36 -20.04 -5.66
CA SER A 57 -11.95 -21.44 -5.56
C SER A 57 -10.64 -21.56 -4.80
N THR A 58 -10.57 -22.58 -3.95
CA THR A 58 -9.40 -22.85 -3.12
C THR A 58 -8.96 -24.28 -3.31
N THR A 59 -7.71 -24.48 -3.73
CA THR A 59 -7.03 -25.78 -3.69
C THR A 59 -6.13 -25.83 -2.48
N ARG A 60 -6.46 -26.70 -1.53
CA ARG A 60 -5.66 -26.89 -0.32
C ARG A 60 -4.55 -27.89 -0.59
N ASN A 61 -3.33 -27.55 -0.17
CA ASN A 61 -2.19 -28.43 -0.28
C ASN A 61 -1.49 -28.52 1.07
N GLU A 62 -0.93 -29.68 1.33
CA GLU A 62 -0.10 -29.94 2.48
C GLU A 62 1.04 -30.87 2.09
N ILE A 63 2.17 -30.73 2.75
CA ILE A 63 3.35 -31.55 2.51
C ILE A 63 4.07 -31.83 3.83
N TYR A 64 4.51 -33.08 3.98
CA TYR A 64 5.49 -33.48 4.97
C TYR A 64 6.85 -33.58 4.28
N LEU A 65 7.83 -32.83 4.79
CA LEU A 65 9.19 -32.88 4.31
C LEU A 65 9.95 -34.07 4.92
N PRO A 66 11.06 -34.52 4.31
CA PRO A 66 11.87 -35.62 4.85
C PRO A 66 12.40 -35.39 6.28
N ASP A 67 12.49 -34.13 6.71
CA ASP A 67 12.90 -33.74 8.06
C ASP A 67 11.72 -33.72 9.07
N SER A 68 10.56 -34.27 8.70
CA SER A 68 9.32 -34.26 9.48
C SER A 68 8.66 -32.88 9.65
N THR A 69 9.09 -31.85 8.91
CA THR A 69 8.39 -30.55 8.89
C THR A 69 7.07 -30.65 8.14
N TYR A 70 5.97 -30.22 8.77
CA TYR A 70 4.66 -30.04 8.14
C TYR A 70 4.53 -28.64 7.53
N LYS A 71 4.04 -28.54 6.30
CA LYS A 71 3.68 -27.28 5.65
C LYS A 71 2.29 -27.38 5.02
N SER A 72 1.47 -26.36 5.24
CA SER A 72 0.17 -26.18 4.59
C SER A 72 0.19 -24.90 3.75
N PHE A 73 -0.33 -24.98 2.54
CA PHE A 73 -0.41 -23.85 1.61
C PHE A 73 -1.59 -24.02 0.66
N ASN A 74 -2.32 -22.93 0.42
CA ASN A 74 -3.51 -22.95 -0.41
C ASN A 74 -3.26 -22.13 -1.68
N LYS A 75 -3.74 -22.64 -2.81
CA LYS A 75 -3.88 -21.84 -4.03
C LYS A 75 -5.31 -21.31 -4.06
N VAL A 76 -5.46 -19.99 -4.15
CA VAL A 76 -6.76 -19.33 -4.20
C VAL A 76 -6.90 -18.63 -5.54
N CYS A 77 -8.06 -18.78 -6.18
CA CYS A 77 -8.50 -17.99 -7.32
C CYS A 77 -9.73 -17.19 -6.89
N PHE A 78 -9.74 -15.89 -7.17
CA PHE A 78 -10.75 -14.95 -6.70
C PHE A 78 -10.90 -13.80 -7.71
N PRO A 79 -12.13 -13.36 -8.03
CA PRO A 79 -12.34 -12.19 -8.90
C PRO A 79 -11.97 -10.88 -8.20
N GLU A 80 -11.48 -9.88 -8.94
CA GLU A 80 -11.09 -8.58 -8.36
C GLU A 80 -12.25 -7.88 -7.62
N HIS A 81 -13.49 -8.07 -8.09
CA HIS A 81 -14.71 -7.45 -7.57
C HIS A 81 -15.56 -8.43 -6.76
N GLY A 82 -15.04 -8.87 -5.62
CA GLY A 82 -15.71 -9.80 -4.71
C GLY A 82 -15.56 -9.41 -3.25
N GLY A 83 -16.55 -9.75 -2.41
CA GLY A 83 -16.49 -9.52 -0.97
C GLY A 83 -16.04 -8.08 -0.62
N THR A 84 -15.23 -7.95 0.44
CA THR A 84 -14.60 -6.66 0.76
C THR A 84 -13.40 -6.39 -0.17
N HIS A 85 -13.52 -5.40 -1.07
CA HIS A 85 -12.51 -5.14 -2.11
C HIS A 85 -12.28 -3.65 -2.40
N LEU A 86 -11.25 -3.37 -3.20
CA LEU A 86 -10.83 -2.02 -3.62
C LEU A 86 -11.01 -1.85 -5.13
N ASP A 87 -11.82 -0.86 -5.52
CA ASP A 87 -11.94 -0.47 -6.93
C ASP A 87 -10.97 0.67 -7.28
N ALA A 88 -10.13 0.42 -8.29
CA ALA A 88 -9.27 1.44 -8.86
C ALA A 88 -10.01 2.28 -9.91
N PRO A 89 -9.57 3.52 -10.22
CA PRO A 89 -10.18 4.36 -11.26
C PRO A 89 -10.29 3.69 -12.64
N SER A 90 -9.39 2.74 -12.94
CA SER A 90 -9.43 1.95 -14.17
C SER A 90 -10.68 1.07 -14.31
N TYR A 91 -11.38 0.77 -13.21
CA TYR A 91 -12.64 0.02 -13.23
C TYR A 91 -13.74 0.77 -14.01
N ILE A 92 -13.78 2.09 -13.88
CA ILE A 92 -14.80 2.94 -14.50
C ILE A 92 -14.29 3.60 -15.78
N THR A 93 -12.99 3.93 -15.83
CA THR A 93 -12.41 4.72 -16.92
C THR A 93 -11.21 4.02 -17.55
N LYS A 94 -11.20 3.86 -18.88
CA LYS A 94 -10.13 3.13 -19.59
C LYS A 94 -8.71 3.67 -19.32
N ASN A 95 -8.59 4.97 -19.08
CA ASN A 95 -7.32 5.65 -18.79
C ASN A 95 -7.10 5.89 -17.29
N GLY A 96 -7.96 5.32 -16.43
CA GLY A 96 -7.81 5.41 -14.99
C GLY A 96 -6.58 4.64 -14.50
N ARG A 97 -6.07 5.04 -13.32
CA ARG A 97 -4.98 4.31 -12.65
C ARG A 97 -5.43 2.90 -12.30
N ARG A 98 -4.54 1.92 -12.47
CA ARG A 98 -4.75 0.55 -11.97
C ARG A 98 -4.41 0.50 -10.49
N VAL A 99 -4.83 -0.57 -9.79
CA VAL A 99 -4.54 -0.77 -8.36
C VAL A 99 -3.04 -0.63 -8.06
N ALA A 100 -2.18 -1.21 -8.92
CA ALA A 100 -0.72 -1.16 -8.77
C ALA A 100 -0.12 0.25 -8.91
N ASP A 101 -0.85 1.21 -9.50
CA ASP A 101 -0.39 2.58 -9.74
C ASP A 101 -0.91 3.57 -8.68
N ILE A 102 -1.67 3.09 -7.68
CA ILE A 102 -2.20 3.95 -6.61
C ILE A 102 -1.08 4.24 -5.60
N PRO A 103 -0.76 5.52 -5.32
CA PRO A 103 0.23 5.86 -4.30
C PRO A 103 -0.18 5.35 -2.91
N ILE A 104 0.73 4.67 -2.21
CA ILE A 104 0.43 4.06 -0.90
C ILE A 104 -0.09 5.08 0.14
N ASP A 105 0.43 6.30 0.09
CA ASP A 105 0.03 7.40 0.99
C ASP A 105 -1.42 7.82 0.82
N SER A 106 -2.06 7.45 -0.29
CA SER A 106 -3.50 7.68 -0.50
C SER A 106 -4.39 6.62 0.17
N LEU A 107 -3.86 5.43 0.47
CA LEU A 107 -4.62 4.32 1.06
C LEU A 107 -4.80 4.44 2.58
N ILE A 108 -4.09 5.36 3.24
CA ILE A 108 -4.13 5.57 4.68
C ILE A 108 -4.46 7.05 4.95
N GLU A 109 -5.61 7.31 5.54
CA GLU A 109 -6.06 8.67 5.84
C GLU A 109 -6.72 8.78 7.22
N SER A 110 -6.61 9.97 7.84
CA SER A 110 -7.38 10.31 9.02
C SER A 110 -8.86 10.45 8.64
N GLY A 111 -9.66 9.47 9.03
CA GLY A 111 -11.06 9.31 8.66
C GLY A 111 -11.89 10.60 8.76
N LYS A 112 -12.27 11.11 7.59
CA LYS A 112 -13.45 11.98 7.43
C LYS A 112 -14.28 11.56 6.22
N GLU A 113 -13.66 11.13 5.13
CA GLU A 113 -14.33 10.56 3.96
C GLU A 113 -13.39 9.57 3.24
N PRO A 114 -13.87 8.42 2.75
CA PRO A 114 -13.05 7.51 1.96
C PRO A 114 -12.80 8.09 0.56
N ARG A 115 -11.53 8.16 0.12
CA ARG A 115 -11.16 8.53 -1.26
C ARG A 115 -11.28 7.39 -2.26
N PHE A 116 -11.64 6.21 -1.79
CA PHE A 116 -11.80 5.00 -2.58
C PHE A 116 -13.12 4.34 -2.23
N PHE A 117 -13.75 3.72 -3.21
CA PHE A 117 -14.93 2.91 -2.95
C PHE A 117 -14.47 1.57 -2.38
N LEU A 118 -14.68 1.41 -1.07
CA LEU A 118 -14.61 0.11 -0.41
C LEU A 118 -16.02 -0.47 -0.43
N PHE A 119 -16.23 -1.50 -1.25
CA PHE A 119 -17.49 -2.22 -1.26
C PHE A 119 -17.42 -3.38 -0.27
N LYS A 120 -18.53 -3.60 0.44
CA LYS A 120 -18.70 -4.67 1.42
C LYS A 120 -19.64 -5.74 0.88
#